data_AF-A0A349Q9Y2-F1
#
_entry.id   AF-A0A349Q9Y2-F1
#
_cell.length_a   1.000
_cell.length_b   1.000
_cell.length_c   1.000
_cell.angle_alpha   90.00
_cell.angle_beta   90.00
_cell.angle_gamma   90.00
#
_symmetry.space_group_name_H-M   'P 1'
#
loop_
_entity.id
_entity.type
_entity.pdbx_description
1 polymer ?
#
loop_
_entity_poly.entity_id
_entity_poly.type
_entity_poly.pdbx_seq_one_letter_code
_entity_poly.pdbx_strand_id
1 'polypeptide(L)'
;VRDFLLGFLDISGNGLDFAHCNVCKCDIDSNAYFKDADGIVCEHCKGLDGILIDNVTRAYLAKQSNTTHPLKIKSNILLADFVYMTTGVRISTHYFTEQL
;
A
#
# COMPACT_ATOMS: atom_id res chain seq x y z
N VAL A 1 6.61 10.14 -5.59
CA VAL A 1 6.26 9.88 -4.16
C VAL A 1 5.84 8.45 -3.95
N ARG A 2 4.78 7.93 -4.59
CA ARG A 2 4.44 6.49 -4.59
C ARG A 2 5.67 5.57 -4.74
N ASP A 3 6.43 5.74 -5.82
CA ASP A 3 7.60 4.88 -6.09
C ASP A 3 8.70 5.02 -5.04
N PHE A 4 8.83 6.21 -4.44
CA PHE A 4 9.75 6.44 -3.32
C PHE A 4 9.29 5.70 -2.06
N LEU A 5 7.99 5.77 -1.70
CA LEU A 5 7.45 5.09 -0.52
C LEU A 5 7.50 3.57 -0.66
N LEU A 6 7.14 3.05 -1.84
CA LEU A 6 7.27 1.63 -2.14
C LEU A 6 8.73 1.17 -2.09
N GLY A 7 9.65 1.94 -2.66
CA GLY A 7 11.08 1.66 -2.59
C GLY A 7 11.63 1.71 -1.16
N PHE A 8 11.17 2.66 -0.34
CA PHE A 8 11.55 2.75 1.06
C PHE A 8 11.10 1.54 1.86
N LEU A 9 9.84 1.11 1.68
CA LEU A 9 9.30 -0.10 2.30
C LEU A 9 10.10 -1.33 1.88
N ASP A 10 10.41 -1.47 0.59
CA ASP A 10 11.19 -2.59 0.05
C ASP A 10 12.60 -2.66 0.65
N ILE A 11 13.34 -1.55 0.66
CA ILE A 11 14.70 -1.45 1.25
C ILE A 11 14.67 -1.73 2.76
N SER A 12 13.57 -1.41 3.43
CA SER A 12 13.39 -1.65 4.87
C SER A 12 12.95 -3.09 5.19
N GLY A 13 12.85 -3.98 4.19
CA GLY A 13 12.41 -5.37 4.36
C GLY A 13 10.89 -5.54 4.44
N ASN A 14 10.12 -4.49 4.16
CA ASN A 14 8.65 -4.45 4.19
C ASN A 14 8.05 -4.33 2.79
N GLY A 15 8.68 -4.95 1.80
CA GLY A 15 8.22 -4.95 0.41
C GLY A 15 6.76 -5.41 0.30
N LEU A 16 5.94 -4.64 -0.42
CA LEU A 16 4.50 -4.90 -0.54
C LEU A 16 4.17 -5.48 -1.92
N ASP A 17 3.59 -6.68 -1.92
CA ASP A 17 3.03 -7.31 -3.12
C ASP A 17 1.51 -7.13 -3.14
N PHE A 18 1.01 -6.33 -4.09
CA PHE A 18 -0.43 -6.07 -4.25
C PHE A 18 -1.16 -7.06 -5.17
N ALA A 19 -0.43 -8.02 -5.74
CA ALA A 19 -0.96 -9.07 -6.59
C ALA A 19 -1.15 -10.38 -5.83
N HIS A 20 -0.28 -10.69 -4.86
CA HIS A 20 -0.33 -11.95 -4.12
C HIS A 20 -0.47 -11.73 -2.61
N CYS A 21 -1.27 -12.56 -1.95
CA CYS A 21 -1.35 -12.55 -0.50
C CYS A 21 -0.02 -13.01 0.11
N ASN A 22 0.54 -12.23 1.03
CA ASN A 22 1.81 -12.58 1.65
C ASN A 22 1.72 -13.85 2.53
N VAL A 23 0.54 -14.17 3.06
CA VAL A 23 0.34 -15.34 3.94
C VAL A 23 0.08 -16.62 3.13
N CYS A 24 -1.03 -16.67 2.39
CA CYS A 24 -1.45 -17.89 1.70
C CYS A 24 -1.00 -17.98 0.24
N LYS A 25 -0.33 -16.93 -0.28
CA LYS A 25 0.22 -16.86 -1.64
C LYS A 25 -0.81 -16.97 -2.77
N CYS A 26 -2.10 -16.82 -2.49
CA CYS A 26 -3.13 -16.74 -3.53
C CYS A 26 -3.05 -15.39 -4.26
N ASP A 27 -3.52 -15.37 -5.50
CA ASP A 27 -3.76 -14.13 -6.24
C ASP A 27 -4.86 -13.30 -5.55
N ILE A 28 -4.72 -11.98 -5.62
CA ILE A 28 -5.69 -11.01 -5.11
C ILE A 28 -6.32 -10.27 -6.30
N ASP A 29 -7.50 -10.73 -6.71
CA ASP A 29 -8.25 -10.15 -7.83
C ASP A 29 -9.18 -9.00 -7.42
N SER A 30 -9.39 -8.82 -6.11
CA SER A 30 -10.38 -7.88 -5.55
C SER A 30 -9.73 -6.89 -4.58
N ASN A 31 -10.36 -6.66 -3.41
CA ASN A 31 -9.78 -5.83 -2.37
C ASN A 31 -8.61 -6.57 -1.70
N ALA A 32 -7.58 -5.82 -1.36
CA ALA A 32 -6.50 -6.28 -0.50
C ALA A 32 -6.65 -5.68 0.90
N TYR A 33 -5.88 -6.20 1.84
CA TYR A 33 -5.81 -5.67 3.19
C TYR A 33 -4.35 -5.55 3.60
N PHE A 34 -3.98 -4.47 4.28
CA PHE A 34 -2.66 -4.33 4.88
C PHE A 34 -2.71 -4.72 6.35
N LYS A 35 -1.72 -5.50 6.78
CA LYS A 35 -1.45 -5.83 8.18
C LYS A 35 0.00 -5.47 8.47
N ASP A 36 0.25 -4.86 9.61
CA ASP A 36 1.61 -4.48 10.01
C ASP A 36 2.55 -5.69 10.08
N ALA A 37 2.08 -6.79 10.67
CA ALA A 37 2.87 -8.02 10.81
C ALA A 37 3.03 -8.84 9.51
N ASP A 38 2.04 -8.77 8.59
CA ASP A 38 1.96 -9.68 7.44
C ASP A 38 2.05 -8.96 6.08
N GLY A 39 2.12 -7.63 6.03
CA GLY A 39 2.07 -6.87 4.78
C GLY A 39 0.71 -6.98 4.08
N ILE A 40 0.72 -7.18 2.77
CA ILE A 40 -0.51 -7.28 1.97
C ILE A 40 -1.11 -8.68 2.04
N VAL A 41 -2.39 -8.77 2.37
CA VAL A 41 -3.12 -10.03 2.51
C VAL A 41 -4.48 -10.00 1.81
N CYS A 42 -5.00 -11.19 1.49
CA CYS A 42 -6.34 -11.35 0.94
C CYS A 42 -7.43 -11.25 2.02
N GLU A 43 -8.69 -11.24 1.60
CA GLU A 43 -9.85 -11.16 2.50
C GLU A 43 -9.87 -12.27 3.57
N HIS A 44 -9.45 -13.48 3.23
CA HIS A 44 -9.44 -14.60 4.18
C HIS A 44 -8.34 -14.44 5.26
N CYS A 45 -7.24 -13.78 4.93
CA CYS A 45 -6.08 -13.63 5.80
C CYS A 45 -6.06 -12.29 6.56
N LYS A 46 -7.04 -11.41 6.33
CA LYS A 46 -7.10 -10.05 6.89
C LYS A 46 -7.22 -9.99 8.42
N GLY A 47 -7.75 -11.04 9.05
CA GLY A 47 -8.05 -11.02 10.48
C GLY A 47 -9.10 -9.97 10.85
N LEU A 48 -8.95 -9.36 12.04
CA LEU A 48 -9.85 -8.33 12.55
C LEU A 48 -9.30 -6.91 12.35
N ASP A 49 -8.00 -6.78 12.07
CA ASP A 49 -7.21 -5.56 12.07
C ASP A 49 -6.70 -5.14 10.68
N GLY A 50 -7.04 -5.89 9.63
CA GLY A 50 -6.63 -5.58 8.26
C GLY A 50 -7.19 -4.25 7.75
N ILE A 51 -6.30 -3.37 7.32
CA ILE A 51 -6.64 -2.06 6.72
C ILE A 51 -7.04 -2.27 5.26
N LEU A 52 -8.27 -1.91 4.91
CA LEU A 52 -8.82 -2.10 3.57
C LEU A 52 -8.04 -1.30 2.51
N ILE A 53 -7.69 -1.99 1.43
CA ILE A 53 -7.22 -1.42 0.16
C ILE A 53 -8.21 -1.85 -0.92
N ASP A 54 -9.09 -0.93 -1.34
CA ASP A 54 -10.07 -1.23 -2.38
C ASP A 54 -9.40 -1.61 -3.71
N ASN A 55 -10.11 -2.40 -4.52
CA ASN A 55 -9.59 -2.95 -5.78
C ASN A 55 -9.04 -1.87 -6.73
N VAL A 56 -9.63 -0.68 -6.78
CA VAL A 56 -9.15 0.39 -7.67
C VAL A 56 -7.79 0.92 -7.20
N THR A 57 -7.66 1.17 -5.90
CA THR A 57 -6.41 1.61 -5.26
C THR A 57 -5.34 0.52 -5.34
N ARG A 58 -5.71 -0.74 -5.07
CA ARG A 58 -4.82 -1.91 -5.21
C ARG A 58 -4.29 -2.04 -6.64
N ALA A 59 -5.17 -2.01 -7.65
CA ALA A 59 -4.78 -2.10 -9.05
C ALA A 59 -3.83 -0.96 -9.45
N TYR A 60 -4.07 0.26 -8.94
CA TYR A 60 -3.17 1.39 -9.15
C TYR A 60 -1.79 1.17 -8.51
N LEU A 61 -1.74 0.67 -7.27
CA LEU A 61 -0.50 0.35 -6.55
C LEU A 61 0.28 -0.79 -7.23
N ALA A 62 -0.44 -1.77 -7.79
CA ALA A 62 0.11 -2.87 -8.59
C ALA A 62 0.56 -2.46 -10.01
N LYS A 63 0.44 -1.18 -10.39
CA LYS A 63 0.69 -0.66 -11.75
C LYS A 63 -0.17 -1.32 -12.85
N GLN A 64 -1.36 -1.79 -12.48
CA GLN A 64 -2.33 -2.44 -13.39
C GLN A 64 -3.34 -1.46 -14.02
N SER A 65 -3.36 -0.19 -13.60
CA SER A 65 -4.29 0.82 -14.12
C SER A 65 -3.65 2.20 -14.32
N ASN A 66 -4.24 3.01 -15.22
CA ASN A 66 -3.79 4.37 -15.49
C ASN A 66 -4.21 5.36 -14.38
N THR A 67 -3.38 6.37 -14.18
CA THR A 67 -3.45 7.29 -13.04
C THR A 67 -4.54 8.34 -13.20
N THR A 68 -5.39 8.52 -12.17
CA THR A 68 -6.13 9.77 -11.95
C THR A 68 -5.52 10.52 -10.76
N HIS A 69 -5.58 11.87 -10.78
CA HIS A 69 -5.00 12.69 -9.70
C HIS A 69 -5.54 12.33 -8.29
N PRO A 70 -6.85 12.06 -8.10
CA PRO A 70 -7.36 11.63 -6.79
C PRO A 70 -6.79 10.29 -6.31
N LEU A 71 -6.58 9.32 -7.22
CA LEU A 71 -6.00 8.01 -6.87
C LEU A 71 -4.54 8.14 -6.42
N LYS A 72 -3.78 9.05 -7.04
CA LYS A 72 -2.38 9.35 -6.65
C LYS A 72 -2.30 9.84 -5.20
N ILE A 73 -3.12 10.82 -4.82
CA ILE A 73 -3.12 11.38 -3.45
C ILE A 73 -3.53 10.31 -2.44
N LYS A 74 -4.66 9.63 -2.69
CA LYS A 74 -5.16 8.58 -1.80
C LYS A 74 -4.11 7.49 -1.55
N SER A 75 -3.45 7.03 -2.62
CA SER A 75 -2.43 5.99 -2.54
C SER A 75 -1.19 6.45 -1.79
N ASN A 76 -0.77 7.72 -1.97
CA ASN A 76 0.38 8.26 -1.25
C ASN A 76 0.11 8.37 0.26
N ILE A 77 -1.09 8.82 0.67
CA ILE A 77 -1.48 8.88 2.08
C ILE A 77 -1.46 7.47 2.68
N LEU A 78 -2.09 6.52 1.99
CA LEU A 78 -2.14 5.12 2.44
C LEU A 78 -0.73 4.52 2.61
N LEU A 79 0.15 4.72 1.63
CA LEU A 79 1.54 4.24 1.72
C LEU A 79 2.33 4.95 2.82
N ALA A 80 2.06 6.22 3.09
CA ALA A 80 2.71 6.95 4.17
C ALA A 80 2.32 6.40 5.54
N ASP A 81 1.04 6.03 5.70
CA ASP A 81 0.55 5.36 6.91
C ASP A 81 1.22 3.98 7.07
N PHE A 82 1.37 3.21 5.99
CA PHE A 82 2.07 1.92 6.04
C PHE A 82 3.55 2.07 6.41
N VAL A 83 4.23 3.07 5.86
CA VAL A 83 5.61 3.41 6.26
C VAL A 83 5.67 3.72 7.75
N TYR A 84 4.75 4.54 8.25
CA TYR A 84 4.71 4.87 9.67
C TYR A 84 4.46 3.65 10.56
N MET A 85 3.52 2.79 10.19
CA MET A 85 3.20 1.57 10.94
C MET A 85 4.39 0.61 10.99
N THR A 86 5.03 0.36 9.84
CA THR A 86 6.09 -0.65 9.71
C THR A 86 7.47 -0.19 10.21
N THR A 87 7.75 1.11 10.15
CA THR A 87 9.10 1.64 10.45
C THR A 87 9.13 2.65 11.59
N GLY A 88 7.96 3.13 12.05
CA GLY A 88 7.86 4.26 12.99
C GLY A 88 8.21 5.62 12.39
N VAL A 89 8.60 5.70 11.10
CA VAL A 89 9.01 6.93 10.44
C VAL A 89 7.79 7.66 9.86
N ARG A 90 7.54 8.89 10.32
CA ARG A 90 6.45 9.72 9.81
C ARG A 90 6.91 10.52 8.59
N ILE A 91 6.36 10.21 7.42
CA ILE A 91 6.60 10.99 6.21
C ILE A 91 5.81 12.30 6.30
N SER A 92 6.51 13.43 6.16
CA SER A 92 5.88 14.76 6.21
C SER A 92 4.89 14.96 5.07
N THR A 93 3.76 15.62 5.36
CA THR A 93 2.72 15.87 4.36
C THR A 93 3.16 16.84 3.25
N HIS A 94 4.24 17.60 3.48
CA HIS A 94 4.87 18.48 2.48
C HIS A 94 5.37 17.74 1.24
N TYR A 95 5.61 16.42 1.32
CA TYR A 95 5.96 15.60 0.16
C TYR A 95 4.75 15.26 -0.74
N PHE A 96 3.52 15.49 -0.28
CA PHE A 96 2.29 15.17 -1.02
C PHE A 96 1.63 16.37 -1.68
N THR A 97 2.01 17.59 -1.29
CA THR A 97 1.66 18.81 -2.01
C THR A 97 2.55 18.92 -3.24
N GLU A 98 1.98 18.89 -4.44
CA GLU A 98 2.72 19.25 -5.65
C GLU A 98 3.34 20.64 -5.44
N GLN A 99 4.63 20.80 -5.79
CA GLN A 99 5.12 22.13 -6.10
C GLN A 99 4.34 22.59 -7.34
N LEU A 100 3.46 23.58 -7.13
CA LEU A 100 2.77 24.31 -8.19
C LEU A 100 3.77 24.89 -9.19
#